data_AF-A0A2V8Q9Z5-F1
#
_entry.id   AF-A0A2V8Q9Z5-F1
#
_cell.length_a   1.000
_cell.length_b   1.000
_cell.length_c   1.000
_cell.angle_alpha   90.00
_cell.angle_beta   90.00
_cell.angle_gamma   90.00
#
_symmetry.space_group_name_H-M   'P 1'
#
loop_
_entity.id
_entity.type
_entity.pdbx_description
1 polymer ?
#
loop_
_entity_poly.entity_id
_entity_poly.type
_entity_poly.pdbx_seq_one_letter_code
_entity_poly.pdbx_strand_id
1 'polypeptide(L)'
;MEDTFDNPCQSEDVAAYLDGELDGIALDRFEQHVRACAGCATELRIQRQLLCTLDVAFSDSRSFHLPNNFARVVSAHAENDLTGMRDRRERRRAVQLCALLALVSFGLLGAATRSIVFDPLRSFFRTMRVLVDLVWHATSEVAASAAMLIRVIGRAILLAQAGSRFFFVLAFLLSICFLSLLIANYHRAQIIE
;
A
#
# COMPACT_ATOMS: atom_id res chain seq x y z
N MET A 1 8.72 55.92 28.57
CA MET A 1 8.32 54.71 29.32
C MET A 1 7.66 53.83 28.26
N GLU A 2 8.51 53.19 27.48
CA GLU A 2 8.16 52.30 26.37
C GLU A 2 8.23 50.88 26.94
N ASP A 3 7.06 50.30 27.22
CA ASP A 3 6.95 48.87 27.50
C ASP A 3 6.75 48.15 26.17
N THR A 4 7.85 47.53 25.74
CA THR A 4 7.98 46.65 24.59
C THR A 4 7.11 45.41 24.75
N PHE A 5 5.89 45.42 24.20
CA PHE A 5 5.16 44.19 23.89
C PHE A 5 5.45 43.76 22.45
N ASP A 6 6.70 43.38 22.19
CA ASP A 6 7.09 42.62 20.99
C ASP A 6 6.61 41.17 21.14
N ASN A 7 5.30 40.96 21.05
CA ASN A 7 4.76 39.67 20.65
C ASN A 7 4.06 39.90 19.31
N PRO A 8 4.69 39.56 18.17
CA PRO A 8 4.02 39.67 16.88
C PRO A 8 2.72 38.86 16.96
N CYS A 9 1.61 39.44 16.52
CA CYS A 9 0.33 38.75 16.49
C CYS A 9 0.47 37.51 15.59
N GLN A 10 0.56 36.33 16.17
CA GLN A 10 0.63 35.07 15.42
C GLN A 10 -0.80 34.62 15.18
N SER A 11 -1.25 34.67 13.93
CA SER A 11 -2.59 34.17 13.55
C SER A 11 -2.76 32.68 13.85
N GLU A 12 -1.66 31.94 13.92
CA GLU A 12 -1.61 30.53 14.29
C GLU A 12 -2.09 30.29 15.73
N ASP A 13 -1.75 31.18 16.67
CA ASP A 13 -2.19 31.06 18.07
C ASP A 13 -3.71 31.26 18.21
N VAL A 14 -4.31 32.08 17.35
CA VAL A 14 -5.77 32.30 17.31
C VAL A 14 -6.49 31.03 16.87
N ALA A 15 -5.96 30.35 15.84
CA ALA A 15 -6.51 29.07 15.37
C ALA A 15 -6.32 27.96 16.42
N ALA A 16 -5.11 27.82 16.96
CA ALA A 16 -4.80 26.84 18.00
C ALA A 16 -5.67 27.02 19.27
N TYR A 17 -5.98 28.28 19.63
CA TYR A 17 -6.90 28.57 20.73
C TYR A 17 -8.34 28.11 20.42
N LEU A 18 -8.83 28.32 19.19
CA LEU A 18 -10.18 27.93 18.79
C LEU A 18 -10.35 26.41 18.69
N ASP A 19 -9.30 25.71 18.23
CA ASP A 19 -9.29 24.24 18.12
C ASP A 19 -9.02 23.55 19.48
N GLY A 20 -8.69 24.32 20.52
CA GLY A 20 -8.41 23.81 21.86
C GLY A 20 -7.05 23.10 21.99
N GLU A 21 -6.11 23.40 21.09
CA GLU A 21 -4.76 22.83 21.07
C GLU A 21 -3.80 23.54 22.04
N LEU A 22 -4.15 24.73 22.54
CA LEU A 22 -3.37 25.45 23.55
C LEU A 22 -3.66 24.92 24.96
N ASP A 23 -2.61 24.48 25.66
CA ASP A 23 -2.69 24.00 27.04
C ASP A 23 -1.80 24.80 28.01
N GLY A 24 -2.19 24.76 29.29
CA GLY A 24 -1.45 25.32 30.42
C GLY A 24 -0.95 26.75 30.21
N ILE A 25 0.38 26.92 30.19
CA ILE A 25 1.05 28.23 30.16
C ILE A 25 0.82 28.96 28.82
N ALA A 26 0.66 28.22 27.72
CA ALA A 26 0.43 28.82 26.40
C ALA A 26 -0.97 29.45 26.32
N LEU A 27 -1.96 28.77 26.91
CA LEU A 27 -3.32 29.26 27.03
C LEU A 27 -3.38 30.58 27.84
N ASP A 28 -2.79 30.60 29.03
CA ASP A 28 -2.79 31.78 29.91
C ASP A 28 -2.12 33.00 29.24
N ARG A 29 -1.01 32.78 28.53
CA ARG A 29 -0.30 33.83 27.79
C ARG A 29 -1.14 34.38 26.64
N PHE A 30 -1.79 33.50 25.89
CA PHE A 30 -2.65 33.92 24.78
C PHE A 30 -3.88 34.69 25.29
N GLU A 31 -4.51 34.24 26.38
CA GLU A 31 -5.63 34.96 26.99
C GLU A 31 -5.23 36.36 27.49
N GLN A 32 -4.04 36.48 28.08
CA GLN A 32 -3.50 37.77 28.48
C GLN A 32 -3.22 38.66 27.26
N HIS A 33 -2.67 38.09 26.18
CA HIS A 33 -2.38 38.80 24.93
C HIS A 33 -3.66 39.30 24.24
N VAL A 34 -4.69 38.46 24.10
CA VAL A 34 -5.97 38.82 23.46
C VAL A 34 -6.69 39.95 24.22
N ARG A 35 -6.54 40.02 25.55
CA ARG A 35 -7.09 41.13 26.34
C ARG A 35 -6.41 42.47 26.06
N ALA A 36 -5.14 42.45 25.66
CA ALA A 36 -4.35 43.64 25.37
C ALA A 36 -4.33 44.01 23.87
N CYS A 37 -4.50 43.03 22.97
CA CYS A 37 -4.40 43.21 21.53
C CYS A 37 -5.78 43.21 20.84
N ALA A 38 -6.22 44.37 20.36
CA ALA A 38 -7.48 44.51 19.63
C ALA A 38 -7.49 43.76 18.28
N GLY A 39 -6.32 43.56 17.65
CA GLY A 39 -6.19 42.81 16.39
C GLY A 39 -6.54 41.34 16.59
N CYS A 40 -5.88 40.65 17.53
CA CYS A 40 -6.15 39.26 17.85
C CYS A 40 -7.57 39.03 18.39
N ALA A 41 -8.12 39.96 19.17
CA ALA A 41 -9.51 39.89 19.63
C ALA A 41 -10.52 39.96 18.47
N THR A 42 -10.22 40.78 17.46
CA THR A 42 -11.07 40.90 16.27
C THR A 42 -10.99 39.65 15.40
N GLU A 43 -9.79 39.12 15.18
CA GLU A 43 -9.57 37.89 14.41
C GLU A 43 -10.28 36.69 15.07
N LEU A 44 -10.12 36.53 16.38
CA LEU A 44 -10.80 35.49 17.16
C LEU A 44 -12.32 35.56 17.00
N ARG A 45 -12.88 36.79 17.00
CA ARG A 45 -14.31 37.00 16.81
C ARG A 45 -14.77 36.62 15.41
N ILE A 46 -14.01 36.99 14.38
CA ILE A 46 -14.33 36.67 12.98
C ILE A 46 -14.34 35.15 12.78
N GLN A 47 -13.29 34.47 13.22
CA GLN A 47 -13.18 33.02 13.09
C GLN A 47 -14.27 32.28 13.88
N ARG A 48 -14.58 32.73 15.10
CA ARG A 48 -15.70 32.18 15.89
C ARG A 48 -17.05 32.40 15.22
N GLN A 49 -17.28 33.58 14.64
CA GLN A 49 -18.52 33.86 13.91
C GLN A 49 -18.67 32.97 12.68
N LEU A 50 -17.57 32.70 11.97
CA LEU A 50 -17.56 31.76 10.86
C LEU A 50 -17.91 30.34 11.34
N LEU A 51 -17.29 29.85 12.42
CA LEU A 51 -17.62 28.54 13.00
C LEU A 51 -19.09 28.44 13.42
N CYS A 52 -19.64 29.46 14.08
CA CYS A 52 -21.07 29.49 14.42
C CYS A 52 -21.96 29.50 13.17
N THR A 53 -21.56 30.19 12.10
CA THR A 53 -22.34 30.22 10.85
C THR A 53 -22.31 28.86 10.15
N LEU A 54 -21.15 28.17 10.16
CA LEU A 54 -21.03 26.81 9.65
C LEU A 54 -21.87 25.85 10.49
N ASP A 55 -21.80 25.92 11.81
CA ASP A 55 -22.59 25.09 12.72
C ASP A 55 -24.09 25.25 12.44
N VAL A 56 -24.57 26.49 12.28
CA VAL A 56 -25.97 26.76 11.89
C VAL A 56 -26.28 26.16 10.52
N ALA A 57 -25.44 26.38 9.50
CA ALA A 57 -25.66 25.86 8.15
C ALA A 57 -25.68 24.32 8.09
N PHE A 58 -24.82 23.65 8.86
CA PHE A 58 -24.77 22.20 8.95
C PHE A 58 -25.87 21.61 9.85
N SER A 59 -26.30 22.34 10.89
CA SER A 59 -27.40 21.93 11.76
C SER A 59 -28.76 21.97 11.05
N ASP A 60 -28.95 22.89 10.10
CA ASP A 60 -30.17 23.01 9.30
C ASP A 60 -30.23 21.95 8.19
N SER A 61 -29.06 21.48 7.71
CA SER A 61 -28.98 20.37 6.77
C SER A 61 -29.26 19.03 7.46
N ARG A 62 -30.56 18.70 7.63
CA ARG A 62 -31.11 17.37 7.99
C ARG A 62 -30.33 16.63 9.08
N SER A 63 -30.90 16.53 10.27
CA SER A 63 -30.44 15.63 11.35
C SER A 63 -30.03 14.26 10.79
N PHE A 64 -28.74 14.08 10.55
CA PHE A 64 -28.20 12.83 10.02
C PHE A 64 -28.30 11.83 11.15
N HIS A 65 -29.28 10.92 11.08
CA HIS A 65 -29.36 9.81 12.02
C HIS A 65 -28.19 8.87 11.73
N LEU A 66 -27.09 9.09 12.45
CA LEU A 66 -25.93 8.23 12.39
C LEU A 66 -26.31 6.86 12.96
N PRO A 67 -26.05 5.76 12.24
CA PRO A 67 -26.31 4.43 12.75
C PRO A 67 -25.58 4.22 14.09
N ASN A 68 -26.24 3.56 15.06
CA ASN A 68 -25.68 3.33 16.40
C ASN A 68 -24.32 2.60 16.40
N ASN A 69 -24.01 1.88 15.32
CA ASN A 69 -22.76 1.16 15.13
C ASN A 69 -21.72 1.91 14.28
N PHE A 70 -21.99 3.14 13.81
CA PHE A 70 -21.09 3.89 12.92
C PHE A 70 -19.72 4.09 13.57
N ALA A 71 -19.67 4.58 14.81
CA ALA A 71 -18.41 4.78 15.53
C ALA A 71 -17.61 3.48 15.66
N ARG A 72 -18.29 2.35 15.92
CA ARG A 72 -17.65 1.02 16.01
C ARG A 72 -17.12 0.55 14.66
N VAL A 73 -17.90 0.73 13.59
CA VAL A 73 -17.51 0.31 12.24
C VAL A 73 -16.36 1.17 11.73
N VAL A 74 -16.40 2.48 11.92
CA VAL A 74 -15.35 3.41 11.49
C VAL A 74 -14.08 3.24 12.29
N SER A 75 -14.14 3.07 13.62
CA SER A 75 -12.94 2.77 14.41
C SER A 75 -12.33 1.42 14.02
N ALA A 76 -13.14 0.37 13.91
CA ALA A 76 -12.65 -0.93 13.48
C ALA A 76 -12.07 -0.89 12.07
N HIS A 77 -12.64 -0.07 11.18
CA HIS A 77 -12.09 0.13 9.84
C HIS A 77 -10.80 0.93 9.89
N ALA A 78 -10.73 2.06 10.60
CA ALA A 78 -9.51 2.86 10.73
C ALA A 78 -8.35 2.07 11.37
N GLU A 79 -8.63 1.18 12.32
CA GLU A 79 -7.62 0.32 12.95
C GLU A 79 -7.14 -0.81 12.03
N ASN A 80 -8.03 -1.39 11.21
CA ASN A 80 -7.70 -2.54 10.36
C ASN A 80 -7.38 -2.18 8.91
N ASP A 81 -7.75 -0.98 8.47
CA ASP A 81 -7.60 -0.55 7.09
C ASP A 81 -6.19 -0.03 6.85
N LEU A 82 -5.28 -0.97 6.68
CA LEU A 82 -3.92 -0.73 6.23
C LEU A 82 -3.83 -0.67 4.70
N THR A 83 -4.95 -0.41 4.00
CA THR A 83 -5.06 -0.36 2.54
C THR A 83 -4.49 0.97 2.01
N GLY A 84 -3.22 1.21 2.34
CA GLY A 84 -2.44 2.38 1.93
C GLY A 84 -0.95 2.18 2.21
N MET A 85 -0.61 1.45 3.28
CA MET A 85 0.77 1.03 3.59
C MET A 85 1.21 -0.26 2.87
N ARG A 86 0.36 -0.82 2.00
CA ARG A 86 0.65 -2.11 1.36
C ARG A 86 1.43 -1.95 0.06
N ASP A 87 2.53 -1.19 0.08
CA ASP A 87 3.42 -1.15 -1.07
C ASP A 87 4.14 -2.51 -1.22
N ARG A 88 4.07 -3.09 -2.42
CA ARG A 88 4.79 -4.32 -2.77
C ARG A 88 6.29 -4.18 -2.51
N ARG A 89 6.82 -2.96 -2.58
CA ARG A 89 8.23 -2.65 -2.27
C ARG A 89 8.53 -2.82 -0.78
N GLU A 90 7.66 -2.35 0.10
CA GLU A 90 7.82 -2.49 1.56
C GLU A 90 7.73 -3.93 2.00
N ARG A 91 6.80 -4.71 1.43
CA ARG A 91 6.72 -6.16 1.71
C ARG A 91 8.01 -6.90 1.33
N ARG A 92 8.63 -6.53 0.20
CA ARG A 92 9.92 -7.11 -0.21
C ARG A 92 11.04 -6.73 0.76
N ARG A 93 11.09 -5.47 1.21
CA ARG A 93 12.07 -4.98 2.19
C ARG A 93 11.91 -5.67 3.54
N ALA A 94 10.67 -5.82 4.04
CA ALA A 94 10.39 -6.54 5.28
C ALA A 94 10.84 -8.01 5.21
N VAL A 95 10.52 -8.71 4.12
CA VAL A 95 10.98 -10.09 3.90
C VAL A 95 12.51 -10.17 3.80
N GLN A 96 13.16 -9.21 3.15
CA GLN A 96 14.63 -9.14 3.07
C GLN A 96 15.26 -8.96 4.45
N LEU A 97 14.73 -8.07 5.28
CA LEU A 97 15.21 -7.85 6.65
C LEU A 97 15.01 -9.09 7.51
N CYS A 98 13.83 -9.73 7.45
CA CYS A 98 13.57 -10.98 8.15
C CYS A 98 14.51 -12.11 7.69
N ALA A 99 14.79 -12.21 6.39
CA ALA A 99 15.72 -13.21 5.85
C ALA A 99 17.17 -12.94 6.30
N LEU A 100 17.59 -11.68 6.32
CA LEU A 100 18.92 -11.28 6.79
C LEU A 100 19.07 -11.54 8.29
N LEU A 101 18.07 -11.22 9.09
CA LEU A 101 18.02 -11.55 10.51
C LEU A 101 18.10 -13.07 10.73
N ALA A 102 17.32 -13.85 9.98
CA ALA A 102 17.36 -15.31 10.07
C ALA A 102 18.74 -15.88 9.71
N LEU A 103 19.41 -15.33 8.68
CA LEU A 103 20.77 -15.73 8.30
C LEU A 103 21.80 -15.35 9.37
N VAL A 104 21.67 -14.17 9.98
CA VAL A 104 22.55 -13.72 11.07
C VAL A 104 22.36 -14.60 12.30
N SER A 105 21.11 -14.89 12.69
CA SER A 105 20.80 -15.82 13.78
C SER A 105 21.35 -17.22 13.48
N PHE A 106 21.16 -17.73 12.27
CA PHE A 106 21.70 -19.03 11.87
C PHE A 106 23.23 -19.06 11.88
N GLY A 107 23.89 -17.98 11.45
CA GLY A 107 25.34 -17.81 11.51
C GLY A 107 25.87 -17.76 12.95
N LEU A 108 25.17 -17.06 13.85
CA LEU A 108 25.50 -17.00 15.29
C LEU A 108 25.33 -18.37 15.97
N LEU A 109 24.24 -19.08 15.71
CA LEU A 109 24.06 -20.46 16.21
C LEU A 109 25.14 -21.39 15.63
N GLY A 110 25.43 -21.30 14.33
CA GLY A 110 26.46 -22.10 13.66
C GLY A 110 27.88 -21.82 14.17
N ALA A 111 28.20 -20.57 14.53
CA ALA A 111 29.48 -20.20 15.13
C ALA A 111 29.66 -20.78 16.54
N ALA A 112 28.57 -20.88 17.32
CA ALA A 112 28.59 -21.44 18.67
C ALA A 112 28.68 -22.99 18.70
N THR A 113 28.19 -23.68 17.67
CA THR A 113 28.12 -25.17 17.64
C THR A 113 28.87 -25.79 16.45
N ARG A 114 30.09 -25.32 16.19
CA ARG A 114 30.91 -25.70 15.03
C ARG A 114 31.21 -27.20 14.90
N SER A 115 31.10 -27.98 15.97
CA SER A 115 31.46 -29.42 15.99
C SER A 115 30.30 -30.40 15.80
N ILE A 116 29.02 -29.97 15.85
CA ILE A 116 27.87 -30.92 15.90
C ILE A 116 26.93 -30.80 14.68
N VAL A 117 26.87 -29.64 14.02
CA VAL A 117 25.79 -29.36 13.03
C VAL A 117 26.26 -29.28 11.57
N PHE A 118 27.57 -29.16 11.30
CA PHE A 118 28.07 -28.98 9.93
C PHE A 118 28.17 -30.28 9.10
N ASP A 119 28.26 -31.45 9.73
CA ASP A 119 28.22 -32.74 9.02
C ASP A 119 26.85 -33.05 8.39
N PRO A 120 25.70 -32.87 9.08
CA PRO A 120 24.38 -33.12 8.48
C PRO A 120 23.97 -32.08 7.43
N LEU A 121 24.51 -30.86 7.45
CA LEU A 121 24.21 -29.86 6.41
C LEU A 121 24.83 -30.24 5.05
N ARG A 122 26.03 -30.82 5.07
CA ARG A 122 26.75 -31.20 3.85
C ARG A 122 26.08 -32.34 3.10
N SER A 123 25.46 -33.28 3.82
CA SER A 123 24.68 -34.35 3.22
C SER A 123 23.40 -33.80 2.57
N PHE A 124 22.68 -32.90 3.25
CA PHE A 124 21.44 -32.30 2.73
C PHE A 124 21.65 -31.49 1.44
N PHE A 125 22.69 -30.66 1.39
CA PHE A 125 23.04 -29.93 0.17
C PHE A 125 23.46 -30.84 -0.98
N ARG A 126 24.06 -32.01 -0.68
CA ARG A 126 24.43 -32.99 -1.71
C ARG A 126 23.18 -33.64 -2.31
N THR A 127 22.22 -34.06 -1.49
CA THR A 127 20.96 -34.65 -1.97
C THR A 127 20.13 -33.64 -2.76
N MET A 128 20.04 -32.40 -2.28
CA MET A 128 19.34 -31.33 -3.01
C MET A 128 19.98 -31.01 -4.35
N ARG A 129 21.31 -30.96 -4.42
CA ARG A 129 22.02 -30.75 -5.69
C ARG A 129 21.72 -31.85 -6.69
N VAL A 130 21.70 -33.12 -6.25
CA VAL A 130 21.37 -34.27 -7.12
C VAL A 130 19.93 -34.21 -7.62
N LEU A 131 18.97 -33.84 -6.76
CA LEU A 131 17.56 -33.69 -7.17
C LEU A 131 17.38 -32.56 -8.18
N VAL A 132 18.02 -31.41 -7.94
CA VAL A 132 17.97 -30.27 -8.86
C VAL A 132 18.59 -30.63 -10.21
N ASP A 133 19.72 -31.32 -10.20
CA ASP A 133 20.40 -31.76 -11.42
C ASP A 133 19.52 -32.72 -12.23
N LEU A 134 18.84 -33.65 -11.55
CA LEU A 134 17.92 -34.59 -12.20
C LEU A 134 16.71 -33.88 -12.82
N VAL A 135 16.11 -32.92 -12.11
CA VAL A 135 14.98 -32.13 -12.61
C VAL A 135 15.40 -31.22 -13.77
N TRP A 136 16.60 -30.64 -13.69
CA TRP A 136 17.16 -29.81 -14.74
C TRP A 136 17.41 -30.60 -16.03
N HIS A 137 18.04 -31.77 -15.91
CA HIS A 137 18.26 -32.65 -17.04
C HIS A 137 16.94 -33.14 -17.64
N ALA A 138 15.98 -33.59 -16.83
CA ALA A 138 14.67 -34.05 -17.31
C ALA A 138 13.88 -32.94 -18.04
N THR A 139 13.88 -31.72 -17.51
CA THR A 139 13.16 -30.60 -18.15
C THR A 139 13.86 -30.14 -19.42
N SER A 140 15.20 -30.13 -19.47
CA SER A 140 15.94 -29.74 -20.67
C SER A 140 15.74 -30.71 -21.85
N GLU A 141 15.66 -32.02 -21.60
CA GLU A 141 15.40 -33.03 -22.63
C GLU A 141 13.97 -32.97 -23.18
N VAL A 142 12.98 -32.76 -22.30
CA VAL A 142 11.58 -32.55 -22.70
C VAL A 142 11.43 -31.25 -23.50
N ALA A 143 12.11 -30.18 -23.09
CA ALA A 143 12.08 -28.92 -23.82
C ALA A 143 12.72 -29.03 -25.22
N ALA A 144 13.84 -29.74 -25.34
CA ALA A 144 14.51 -29.95 -26.63
C ALA A 144 13.64 -30.76 -27.60
N SER A 145 13.03 -31.85 -27.13
CA SER A 145 12.13 -32.68 -27.95
C SER A 145 10.85 -31.93 -28.34
N ALA A 146 10.24 -31.17 -27.41
CA ALA A 146 9.10 -30.32 -27.71
C ALA A 146 9.46 -29.22 -28.74
N ALA A 147 10.61 -28.56 -28.61
CA ALA A 147 11.06 -27.55 -29.55
C ALA A 147 11.27 -28.11 -30.97
N MET A 148 11.82 -29.32 -31.09
CA MET A 148 11.95 -30.00 -32.37
C MET A 148 10.57 -30.32 -32.99
N LEU A 149 9.64 -30.86 -32.21
CA LEU A 149 8.27 -31.14 -32.68
C LEU A 149 7.54 -29.87 -33.11
N ILE A 150 7.62 -28.79 -32.32
CA ILE A 150 7.04 -27.49 -32.65
C ILE A 150 7.65 -26.95 -33.95
N ARG A 151 8.96 -27.10 -34.14
CA ARG A 151 9.63 -26.62 -35.36
C ARG A 151 9.26 -27.44 -36.59
N VAL A 152 9.12 -28.76 -36.46
CA VAL A 152 8.71 -29.67 -37.55
C VAL A 152 7.25 -29.44 -37.92
N ILE A 153 6.36 -29.39 -36.93
CA ILE A 153 4.93 -29.11 -37.13
C ILE A 153 4.74 -27.69 -37.66
N GLY A 154 5.45 -26.70 -37.10
CA GLY A 154 5.40 -25.31 -37.55
C GLY A 154 5.85 -25.15 -39.00
N ARG A 155 6.92 -25.84 -39.42
CA ARG A 155 7.34 -25.85 -40.83
C ARG A 155 6.33 -26.56 -41.74
N ALA A 156 5.77 -27.70 -41.30
CA ALA A 156 4.76 -28.42 -42.06
C ALA A 156 3.48 -27.59 -42.24
N ILE A 157 3.06 -26.86 -41.21
CA ILE A 157 1.93 -25.94 -41.23
C ILE A 157 2.23 -24.74 -42.13
N LEU A 158 3.40 -24.11 -42.02
CA LEU A 158 3.77 -22.94 -42.85
C LEU A 158 3.91 -23.26 -44.35
N LEU A 159 4.41 -24.46 -44.69
CA LEU A 159 4.55 -24.91 -46.09
C LEU A 159 3.22 -25.44 -46.67
N ALA A 160 2.31 -25.94 -45.83
CA ALA A 160 0.98 -26.33 -46.27
C ALA A 160 0.09 -25.09 -46.45
N GLN A 161 -0.58 -24.98 -47.61
CA GLN A 161 -1.56 -23.92 -47.89
C GLN A 161 -2.71 -23.86 -46.85
N ALA A 162 -2.89 -24.92 -46.05
CA ALA A 162 -3.81 -25.00 -44.92
C ALA A 162 -3.34 -24.31 -43.63
N GLY A 163 -2.03 -24.08 -43.42
CA GLY A 163 -1.54 -23.50 -42.17
C GLY A 163 -1.77 -22.00 -42.04
N SER A 164 -1.85 -21.29 -43.17
CA SER A 164 -2.37 -19.92 -43.21
C SER A 164 -3.76 -19.85 -42.56
N ARG A 165 -4.66 -20.78 -42.90
CA ARG A 165 -6.02 -20.83 -42.32
C ARG A 165 -6.01 -21.10 -40.82
N PHE A 166 -5.15 -22.01 -40.35
CA PHE A 166 -5.03 -22.30 -38.91
C PHE A 166 -4.54 -21.09 -38.11
N PHE A 167 -3.55 -20.35 -38.63
CA PHE A 167 -3.04 -19.13 -38.00
C PHE A 167 -4.12 -18.04 -37.88
N PHE A 168 -4.90 -17.82 -38.94
CA PHE A 168 -6.01 -16.86 -38.91
C PHE A 168 -7.11 -17.28 -37.93
N VAL A 169 -7.46 -18.58 -37.85
CA VAL A 169 -8.46 -19.08 -36.88
C VAL A 169 -7.95 -18.91 -35.44
N LEU A 170 -6.69 -19.24 -35.17
CA LEU A 170 -6.08 -19.05 -33.84
C LEU A 170 -6.06 -17.57 -33.43
N ALA A 171 -5.64 -16.68 -34.33
CA ALA A 171 -5.61 -15.25 -34.08
C ALA A 171 -7.03 -14.69 -33.83
N PHE A 172 -8.03 -15.18 -34.56
CA PHE A 172 -9.42 -14.82 -34.36
C PHE A 172 -9.95 -15.27 -33.00
N LEU A 173 -9.67 -16.51 -32.58
CA LEU A 173 -10.04 -17.02 -31.25
C LEU A 173 -9.36 -16.23 -30.12
N LEU A 174 -8.07 -15.90 -30.26
CA LEU A 174 -7.36 -15.05 -29.30
C LEU A 174 -7.98 -13.65 -29.21
N SER A 175 -8.34 -13.06 -30.34
CA SER A 175 -9.02 -11.76 -30.38
C SER A 175 -10.37 -11.80 -29.63
N ILE A 176 -11.20 -12.83 -29.86
CA ILE A 176 -12.46 -13.03 -29.12
C ILE A 176 -12.21 -13.18 -27.62
N CYS A 177 -11.18 -13.94 -27.23
CA CYS A 177 -10.82 -14.12 -25.83
C CYS A 177 -10.39 -12.79 -25.17
N PHE A 178 -9.53 -12.01 -25.85
CA PHE A 178 -9.12 -10.68 -25.38
C PHE A 178 -10.31 -9.72 -25.27
N LEU A 179 -11.22 -9.72 -26.24
CA LEU A 179 -12.43 -8.90 -26.19
C LEU A 179 -13.31 -9.30 -24.99
N SER A 180 -13.48 -10.60 -24.76
CA SER A 180 -14.26 -11.14 -23.64
C SER A 180 -13.65 -10.76 -22.29
N LEU A 181 -12.32 -10.80 -22.18
CA LEU A 181 -11.58 -10.36 -21.00
C LEU A 181 -11.72 -8.84 -20.76
N LEU A 182 -11.67 -8.04 -21.83
CA LEU A 182 -11.87 -6.59 -21.72
C LEU A 182 -13.29 -6.25 -21.29
N ILE A 183 -14.30 -6.92 -21.85
CA ILE A 183 -15.70 -6.74 -21.44
C ILE A 183 -15.88 -7.15 -19.98
N ALA A 184 -15.34 -8.31 -19.57
CA ALA A 184 -15.41 -8.76 -18.18
C ALA A 184 -14.74 -7.79 -17.21
N ASN A 185 -13.57 -7.25 -17.57
CA ASN A 185 -12.86 -6.26 -16.75
C ASN A 185 -13.57 -4.90 -16.72
N TYR A 186 -14.11 -4.46 -17.85
CA TYR A 186 -14.88 -3.20 -17.94
C TYR A 186 -16.14 -3.27 -17.08
N HIS A 187 -16.89 -4.37 -17.17
CA HIS A 187 -18.08 -4.57 -16.37
C HIS A 187 -17.76 -4.66 -14.87
N ARG A 188 -16.57 -5.16 -14.51
CA ARG A 188 -16.09 -5.19 -13.11
C ARG A 188 -15.71 -3.81 -12.61
N ALA A 189 -15.15 -2.95 -13.45
CA ALA A 189 -14.79 -1.57 -13.09
C ALA A 189 -16.04 -0.70 -12.86
N GLN A 190 -17.10 -0.90 -13.64
CA GLN A 190 -18.34 -0.13 -13.54
C GLN A 190 -19.21 -0.49 -12.32
N ILE A 191 -19.01 -1.65 -11.69
CA ILE A 191 -19.74 -2.05 -10.46
C ILE A 191 -19.11 -1.40 -9.20
N ILE A 192 -17.95 -0.76 -9.35
CA ILE A 192 -17.16 -0.19 -8.23
C ILE A 192 -17.31 1.35 -8.15
N GLU A 193 -17.94 1.99 -9.15
CA GLU A 193 -18.40 3.39 -9.11
C GLU A 193 -19.86 3.49 -8.67
#